data_AF-M1IEL3-F1
#
_entry.id   AF-M1IEL3-F1
#
_cell.length_a   1.000
_cell.length_b   1.000
_cell.length_c   1.000
_cell.angle_alpha   90.00
_cell.angle_beta   90.00
_cell.angle_gamma   90.00
#
_symmetry.space_group_name_H-M   'P 1'
#
loop_
_entity.id
_entity.type
_entity.pdbx_description
1 polymer ?
#
loop_
_entity_poly.entity_id
_entity_poly.type
_entity_poly.pdbx_seq_one_letter_code
_entity_poly.pdbx_strand_id
1 'polypeptide(L)'
;MRGQWKFPLSHVKTYGFYILLDILLYMWIKDPIDLIYFEHCVLRVRYSIGLSLLNDDEKNAINVIMTTHDFVVNWHAKIEDKYIFPLFGEKAKPYSNDHLLIERYGNSAIQQRNVEWIKRYVKIVLDHNLNEERNIFIDKVQAKDIMNAILKEMRNYPSYEEITGLKIDFE
;
A
#
# COMPACT_ATOMS: atom_id res chain seq x y z
N MET A 1 13.28 -2.45 -23.82
CA MET A 1 13.27 -1.07 -24.36
C MET A 1 13.16 -0.14 -23.16
N ARG A 2 13.91 0.96 -23.10
CA ARG A 2 13.98 1.85 -21.93
C ARG A 2 13.15 3.11 -22.25
N GLY A 3 12.11 3.32 -21.47
CA GLY A 3 11.25 4.50 -21.57
C GLY A 3 11.94 5.77 -21.09
N GLN A 4 11.62 6.89 -21.73
CA GLN A 4 12.14 8.21 -21.41
C GLN A 4 11.01 9.11 -20.89
N TRP A 5 11.10 9.47 -19.62
CA TRP A 5 10.21 10.41 -18.94
C TRP A 5 10.48 11.85 -19.35
N LYS A 6 9.43 12.62 -19.69
CA LYS A 6 9.51 14.08 -19.82
C LYS A 6 8.34 14.74 -19.11
N PHE A 7 8.66 15.56 -18.10
CA PHE A 7 7.74 16.55 -17.56
C PHE A 7 8.05 17.93 -18.15
N PRO A 8 7.03 18.72 -18.56
CA PRO A 8 7.25 20.10 -18.99
C PRO A 8 7.39 21.00 -17.75
N LEU A 9 8.63 21.34 -17.41
CA LEU A 9 8.91 22.36 -16.39
C LEU A 9 9.16 23.70 -17.08
N SER A 10 8.10 24.48 -17.28
CA SER A 10 8.24 25.91 -17.52
C SER A 10 8.63 26.60 -16.20
N HIS A 11 9.93 26.90 -16.10
CA HIS A 11 10.54 28.02 -15.39
C HIS A 11 10.63 27.97 -13.86
N VAL A 12 11.67 27.30 -13.34
CA VAL A 12 12.48 27.86 -12.24
C VAL A 12 13.96 27.49 -12.48
N LYS A 13 14.81 28.49 -12.68
CA LYS A 13 16.27 28.34 -12.81
C LYS A 13 16.90 28.30 -11.42
N THR A 14 17.36 27.13 -10.98
CA THR A 14 18.41 27.02 -9.95
C THR A 14 19.29 25.81 -10.27
N TYR A 15 20.40 26.08 -10.95
CA TYR A 15 21.40 25.10 -11.34
C TYR A 15 22.15 24.59 -10.09
N GLY A 16 22.10 23.28 -9.83
CA GLY A 16 23.01 22.63 -8.87
C GLY A 16 22.41 21.58 -7.94
N PHE A 17 21.09 21.47 -7.79
CA PHE A 17 20.45 20.51 -6.87
C PHE A 17 19.68 19.38 -7.56
N TYR A 18 19.43 19.50 -8.86
CA TYR A 18 18.53 18.60 -9.59
C TYR A 18 19.15 17.25 -9.99
N ILE A 19 20.48 17.17 -10.16
CA ILE A 19 21.13 15.94 -10.63
C ILE A 19 21.19 14.86 -9.51
N LEU A 20 21.23 15.27 -8.24
CA LEU A 20 21.19 14.34 -7.11
C LEU A 20 19.79 13.79 -6.82
N LEU A 21 18.75 14.59 -7.05
CA LEU A 21 17.36 14.16 -6.85
C LEU A 21 16.91 13.20 -7.97
N ASP A 22 17.30 13.48 -9.21
CA ASP A 22 16.96 12.63 -10.36
C ASP A 22 17.67 11.26 -10.31
N ILE A 23 18.84 11.14 -9.66
CA ILE A 23 19.55 9.86 -9.48
C ILE A 23 19.04 9.09 -8.26
N LEU A 24 18.51 9.77 -7.24
CA LEU A 24 17.89 9.15 -6.06
C LEU A 24 16.44 8.68 -6.30
N LEU A 25 15.74 9.26 -7.29
CA LEU A 25 14.38 8.88 -7.70
C LEU A 25 14.31 7.64 -8.60
N TYR A 26 15.43 7.17 -9.17
CA TYR A 26 15.46 5.94 -9.96
C TYR A 26 15.28 4.71 -9.05
N MET A 27 14.02 4.33 -8.89
CA MET A 27 13.49 3.02 -8.44
C MET A 27 13.76 2.62 -6.98
N TRP A 28 12.91 3.08 -6.06
CA TRP A 28 12.79 2.48 -4.72
C TRP A 28 12.00 1.16 -4.75
N ILE A 29 11.11 0.97 -5.72
CA ILE A 29 10.32 -0.25 -5.91
C ILE A 29 10.97 -1.08 -7.03
N LYS A 30 11.79 -2.06 -6.68
CA LYS A 30 12.55 -2.89 -7.64
C LYS A 30 11.94 -4.27 -7.83
N ASP A 31 11.26 -4.76 -6.81
CA ASP A 31 10.57 -6.03 -6.82
C ASP A 31 9.22 -5.94 -6.08
N PRO A 32 8.39 -6.99 -6.17
CA PRO A 32 7.08 -7.01 -5.53
C PRO A 32 7.12 -6.81 -4.01
N ILE A 33 8.20 -7.22 -3.33
CA ILE A 33 8.30 -7.05 -1.88
C ILE A 33 8.54 -5.58 -1.54
N ASP A 34 9.38 -4.87 -2.31
CA ASP A 34 9.54 -3.42 -2.18
C ASP A 34 8.20 -2.68 -2.37
N LEU A 35 7.36 -3.15 -3.30
CA LEU A 35 6.02 -2.59 -3.53
C LEU A 35 5.13 -2.75 -2.31
N ILE A 36 5.11 -3.94 -1.70
CA ILE A 36 4.34 -4.21 -0.49
C ILE A 36 4.84 -3.36 0.68
N TYR A 37 6.16 -3.24 0.89
CA TYR A 37 6.71 -2.32 1.90
C TYR A 37 6.28 -0.86 1.67
N PHE A 38 6.25 -0.41 0.41
CA PHE A 38 5.77 0.91 0.07
C PHE A 38 4.28 1.06 0.44
N GLU A 39 3.44 0.11 0.05
CA GLU A 39 2.01 0.11 0.40
C GLU A 39 1.81 0.13 1.93
N HIS A 40 2.60 -0.63 2.69
CA HIS A 40 2.56 -0.60 4.17
C HIS A 40 2.87 0.79 4.73
N CYS A 41 3.81 1.53 4.13
CA CYS A 41 4.10 2.90 4.51
C CYS A 41 2.91 3.83 4.21
N VAL A 42 2.26 3.68 3.06
CA VAL A 42 1.04 4.41 2.72
C VAL A 42 -0.07 4.12 3.74
N LEU A 43 -0.31 2.85 4.07
CA LEU A 43 -1.31 2.43 5.04
C LEU A 43 -1.05 3.06 6.43
N ARG A 44 0.20 3.03 6.91
CA ARG A 44 0.61 3.68 8.17
C ARG A 44 0.26 5.16 8.18
N VAL A 45 0.60 5.89 7.13
CA VAL A 45 0.33 7.34 7.04
C VAL A 45 -1.16 7.61 6.98
N ARG A 46 -1.90 6.93 6.10
CA ARG A 46 -3.34 7.15 5.93
C ARG A 46 -4.13 6.83 7.19
N TYR A 47 -3.81 5.72 7.87
CA TYR A 47 -4.44 5.41 9.14
C TYR A 47 -4.07 6.39 10.24
N SER A 48 -2.83 6.88 10.30
CA SER A 48 -2.45 7.93 11.24
C SER A 48 -3.28 9.20 11.04
N ILE A 49 -3.50 9.63 9.79
CA ILE A 49 -4.34 10.79 9.44
C ILE A 49 -5.79 10.52 9.84
N GLY A 50 -6.34 9.36 9.47
CA GLY A 50 -7.71 8.99 9.80
C GLY A 50 -7.96 8.99 11.31
N LEU A 51 -7.05 8.39 12.09
CA LEU A 51 -7.16 8.34 13.55
C LEU A 51 -7.01 9.72 14.20
N SER A 52 -6.12 10.58 13.69
CA SER A 52 -5.92 11.92 14.25
C SER A 52 -7.15 12.81 14.09
N LEU A 53 -7.94 12.58 13.03
CA LEU A 53 -9.13 13.37 12.73
C LEU A 53 -10.39 12.90 13.48
N LEU A 54 -10.39 11.75 14.14
CA LEU A 54 -11.61 11.14 14.70
C LEU A 54 -12.40 12.04 15.65
N ASN A 55 -11.72 12.89 16.44
CA ASN A 55 -12.37 13.78 17.40
C ASN A 55 -12.72 15.16 16.83
N ASP A 56 -12.00 15.60 15.80
CA ASP A 56 -12.07 16.97 15.29
C ASP A 56 -12.88 17.07 13.98
N ASP A 57 -12.85 16.02 13.17
CA ASP A 57 -13.53 15.92 11.87
C ASP A 57 -13.88 14.46 11.57
N GLU A 58 -14.88 13.94 12.28
CA GLU A 58 -15.32 12.54 12.16
C GLU A 58 -15.64 12.17 10.70
N LYS A 59 -16.28 13.07 9.95
CA LYS A 59 -16.68 12.81 8.56
C LYS A 59 -15.45 12.52 7.69
N ASN A 60 -14.42 13.37 7.76
CA ASN A 60 -13.21 13.17 6.98
C ASN A 60 -12.38 12.00 7.53
N ALA A 61 -12.34 11.80 8.86
CA ALA A 61 -11.70 10.65 9.48
C ALA A 61 -12.26 9.33 8.94
N ILE A 62 -13.60 9.17 8.97
CA ILE A 62 -14.28 7.97 8.47
C ILE A 62 -14.05 7.81 6.97
N ASN A 63 -14.05 8.89 6.19
CA ASN A 63 -13.77 8.81 4.75
C ASN A 63 -12.35 8.29 4.46
N VAL A 64 -11.34 8.82 5.15
CA VAL A 64 -9.95 8.35 5.01
C VAL A 64 -9.84 6.88 5.41
N ILE A 65 -10.43 6.49 6.54
CA ILE A 65 -10.36 5.10 7.04
C ILE A 65 -11.09 4.14 6.10
N MET A 66 -12.26 4.51 5.61
CA MET A 66 -13.07 3.70 4.69
C MET A 66 -12.39 3.50 3.34
N THR A 67 -11.87 4.57 2.74
CA THR A 67 -11.12 4.47 1.47
C THR A 67 -9.83 3.67 1.63
N THR A 68 -9.16 3.78 2.78
CA THR A 68 -7.97 2.97 3.09
C THR A 68 -8.34 1.50 3.32
N HIS A 69 -9.47 1.21 3.98
CA HIS A 69 -9.97 -0.16 4.14
C HIS A 69 -10.32 -0.81 2.80
N ASP A 70 -10.99 -0.06 1.91
CA ASP A 70 -11.26 -0.54 0.56
C ASP A 70 -9.97 -0.92 -0.17
N PHE A 71 -8.94 -0.07 -0.10
CA PHE A 71 -7.63 -0.39 -0.67
C PHE A 71 -7.01 -1.67 -0.07
N VAL A 72 -7.07 -1.83 1.26
CA VAL A 72 -6.55 -3.03 1.92
C VAL A 72 -7.24 -4.29 1.41
N VAL A 73 -8.57 -4.31 1.40
CA VAL A 73 -9.37 -5.51 1.07
C VAL A 73 -9.40 -5.77 -0.44
N ASN A 74 -9.57 -4.72 -1.25
CA ASN A 74 -9.85 -4.86 -2.67
C ASN A 74 -8.62 -4.80 -3.56
N TRP A 75 -7.47 -4.39 -3.02
CA TRP A 75 -6.19 -4.39 -3.71
C TRP A 75 -5.12 -5.16 -2.94
N HIS A 76 -4.68 -4.62 -1.81
CA HIS A 76 -3.44 -5.02 -1.14
C HIS A 76 -3.44 -6.51 -0.76
N ALA A 77 -4.43 -6.94 0.03
CA ALA A 77 -4.59 -8.32 0.46
C ALA A 77 -4.73 -9.30 -0.73
N LYS A 78 -5.41 -8.88 -1.81
CA LYS A 78 -5.57 -9.70 -3.01
C LYS A 78 -4.26 -9.90 -3.76
N ILE A 79 -3.44 -8.86 -3.87
CA ILE A 79 -2.11 -8.95 -4.46
C ILE A 79 -1.23 -9.87 -3.62
N GLU A 80 -1.29 -9.74 -2.31
CA GLU A 80 -0.53 -10.59 -1.40
C GLU A 80 -0.91 -12.06 -1.52
N ASP A 81 -2.19 -12.38 -1.39
CA ASP A 81 -2.70 -13.75 -1.49
C ASP A 81 -2.41 -14.39 -2.86
N LYS A 82 -2.55 -13.60 -3.94
CA LYS A 82 -2.41 -14.11 -5.30
C LYS A 82 -0.97 -14.26 -5.75
N TYR A 83 -0.09 -13.35 -5.34
CA TYR A 83 1.25 -13.21 -5.91
C TYR A 83 2.39 -13.31 -4.91
N ILE A 84 2.20 -12.81 -3.69
CA ILE A 84 3.28 -12.66 -2.71
C ILE A 84 3.36 -13.90 -1.81
N PHE A 85 2.28 -14.23 -1.10
CA PHE A 85 2.22 -15.36 -0.17
C PHE A 85 2.53 -16.72 -0.81
N PRO A 86 2.15 -17.01 -2.07
CA PRO A 86 2.58 -18.25 -2.73
C PRO A 86 4.10 -18.44 -2.78
N LEU A 87 4.90 -17.37 -2.72
CA LEU A 87 6.37 -17.44 -2.69
C LEU A 87 6.92 -17.98 -1.37
N PHE A 88 6.13 -17.91 -0.30
CA PHE A 88 6.52 -18.30 1.06
C PHE A 88 5.82 -19.60 1.52
N GLY A 89 4.90 -20.13 0.73
CA GLY A 89 4.20 -21.39 1.00
C GLY A 89 3.41 -21.38 2.31
N GLU A 90 3.40 -22.50 3.03
CA GLU A 90 2.60 -22.67 4.26
C GLU A 90 2.94 -21.65 5.37
N LYS A 91 4.14 -21.05 5.36
CA LYS A 91 4.51 -20.02 6.35
C LYS A 91 3.62 -18.77 6.25
N ALA A 92 3.15 -18.42 5.05
CA ALA A 92 2.33 -17.24 4.83
C ALA A 92 0.82 -17.48 5.07
N LYS A 93 0.41 -18.74 5.25
CA LYS A 93 -1.00 -19.12 5.43
C LYS A 93 -1.70 -18.44 6.61
N PRO A 94 -1.07 -18.25 7.80
CA PRO A 94 -1.70 -17.50 8.88
C PRO A 94 -2.05 -16.06 8.47
N TYR A 95 -1.18 -15.40 7.71
CA TYR A 95 -1.38 -14.03 7.24
C TYR A 95 -2.52 -13.94 6.22
N SER A 96 -2.56 -14.87 5.26
CA SER A 96 -3.70 -15.01 4.35
C SER A 96 -5.04 -15.19 5.09
N ASN A 97 -5.05 -15.96 6.19
CA ASN A 97 -6.26 -16.13 6.99
C ASN A 97 -6.67 -14.84 7.74
N ASP A 98 -5.70 -14.02 8.16
CA ASP A 98 -5.96 -12.75 8.83
C ASP A 98 -6.69 -11.76 7.90
N HIS A 99 -6.52 -11.84 6.57
CA HIS A 99 -7.23 -10.98 5.61
C HIS A 99 -8.76 -11.07 5.76
N LEU A 100 -9.29 -12.27 6.04
CA LEU A 100 -10.73 -12.44 6.28
C LEU A 100 -11.19 -11.76 7.57
N LEU A 101 -10.35 -11.78 8.62
CA LEU A 101 -10.62 -11.07 9.86
C LEU A 101 -10.59 -9.56 9.64
N ILE A 102 -9.56 -9.07 8.93
CA ILE A 102 -9.38 -7.65 8.56
C ILE A 102 -10.60 -7.15 7.79
N GLU A 103 -11.05 -7.90 6.78
CA GLU A 103 -12.24 -7.55 5.99
C GLU A 103 -13.49 -7.48 6.89
N ARG A 104 -13.81 -8.57 7.61
CA ARG A 104 -15.07 -8.65 8.36
C ARG A 104 -15.14 -7.67 9.52
N TYR A 105 -14.04 -7.59 10.30
CA TYR A 105 -13.98 -6.70 11.45
C TYR A 105 -13.91 -5.23 11.01
N GLY A 106 -13.12 -4.92 9.98
CA GLY A 106 -13.01 -3.57 9.41
C GLY A 106 -14.36 -3.06 8.89
N ASN A 107 -15.03 -3.85 8.07
CA ASN A 107 -16.38 -3.52 7.58
C ASN A 107 -17.34 -3.21 8.73
N SER A 108 -17.37 -4.06 9.75
CA SER A 108 -18.27 -3.88 10.90
C SER A 108 -17.92 -2.64 11.72
N ALA A 109 -16.65 -2.42 12.02
CA ALA A 109 -16.17 -1.29 12.82
C ALA A 109 -16.47 0.05 12.14
N ILE A 110 -16.22 0.14 10.82
CA ILE A 110 -16.41 1.36 10.02
C ILE A 110 -17.91 1.64 9.83
N GLN A 111 -18.72 0.63 9.49
CA GLN A 111 -20.18 0.80 9.32
C GLN A 111 -20.87 1.26 10.59
N GLN A 112 -20.48 0.73 11.75
CA GLN A 112 -21.03 1.11 13.04
C GLN A 112 -20.47 2.43 13.57
N ARG A 113 -19.43 2.98 12.93
CA ARG A 113 -18.71 4.20 13.35
C ARG A 113 -18.27 4.16 14.82
N ASN A 114 -18.00 2.97 15.34
CA ASN A 114 -17.57 2.81 16.73
C ASN A 114 -16.07 3.14 16.82
N VAL A 115 -15.75 4.29 17.39
CA VAL A 115 -14.38 4.82 17.48
C VAL A 115 -13.39 3.82 18.08
N GLU A 116 -13.76 3.13 19.15
CA GLU A 116 -12.86 2.17 19.80
C GLU A 116 -12.65 0.91 18.95
N TRP A 117 -13.68 0.48 18.23
CA TRP A 117 -13.56 -0.64 17.30
C TRP A 117 -12.73 -0.25 16.08
N ILE A 118 -12.87 0.98 15.59
CA ILE A 118 -12.06 1.53 14.50
C ILE A 118 -10.58 1.58 14.91
N LYS A 119 -10.26 2.09 16.10
CA LYS A 119 -8.88 2.09 16.61
C LYS A 119 -8.32 0.67 16.70
N ARG A 120 -9.11 -0.28 17.19
CA ARG A 120 -8.72 -1.70 17.26
C ARG A 120 -8.52 -2.29 15.86
N TYR A 121 -9.41 -1.99 14.92
CA TYR A 121 -9.30 -2.43 13.53
C TYR A 121 -8.00 -1.93 12.90
N VAL A 122 -7.71 -0.63 13.01
CA VAL A 122 -6.46 -0.05 12.50
C VAL A 122 -5.26 -0.73 13.13
N LYS A 123 -5.29 -0.99 14.44
CA LYS A 123 -4.21 -1.71 15.11
C LYS A 123 -4.00 -3.12 14.54
N ILE A 124 -5.08 -3.86 14.27
CA ILE A 124 -5.01 -5.21 13.68
C ILE A 124 -4.29 -5.16 12.33
N VAL A 125 -4.67 -4.23 11.45
CA VAL A 125 -3.99 -4.07 10.15
C VAL A 125 -2.52 -3.74 10.35
N LEU A 126 -2.19 -2.71 11.14
CA LEU A 126 -0.80 -2.30 11.32
C LEU A 126 0.08 -3.38 11.97
N ASP A 127 -0.46 -4.15 12.91
CA ASP A 127 0.24 -5.28 13.51
C ASP A 127 0.45 -6.42 12.50
N HIS A 128 -0.55 -6.71 11.69
CA HIS A 128 -0.48 -7.72 10.63
C HIS A 128 0.64 -7.39 9.63
N ASN A 129 0.61 -6.18 9.06
CA ASN A 129 1.66 -5.69 8.17
C ASN A 129 3.05 -5.75 8.82
N LEU A 130 3.19 -5.32 10.07
CA LEU A 130 4.46 -5.39 10.79
C LEU A 130 4.96 -6.83 11.01
N ASN A 131 4.05 -7.76 11.24
CA ASN A 131 4.38 -9.17 11.43
C ASN A 131 4.84 -9.82 10.13
N GLU A 132 4.29 -9.45 8.98
CA GLU A 132 4.76 -9.92 7.67
C GLU A 132 6.18 -9.40 7.38
N GLU A 133 6.38 -8.09 7.58
CA GLU A 133 7.67 -7.43 7.39
C GLU A 133 8.78 -8.09 8.21
N ARG A 134 8.46 -8.55 9.43
CA ARG A 134 9.42 -9.14 10.37
C ARG A 134 9.66 -10.64 10.18
N ASN A 135 8.64 -11.38 9.76
CA ASN A 135 8.67 -12.85 9.82
C ASN A 135 8.61 -13.53 8.45
N ILE A 136 8.10 -12.84 7.42
CA ILE A 136 7.94 -13.39 6.07
C ILE A 136 8.89 -12.70 5.10
N PHE A 137 8.84 -11.37 4.99
CA PHE A 137 9.59 -10.63 3.97
C PHE A 137 11.12 -10.58 4.21
N ILE A 138 11.59 -11.10 5.34
CA ILE A 138 13.01 -11.32 5.61
C ILE A 138 13.63 -12.42 4.73
N ASP A 139 12.81 -13.38 4.28
CA ASP A 139 13.25 -14.49 3.43
C ASP A 139 13.36 -13.99 1.98
N LYS A 140 14.58 -13.91 1.44
CA LYS A 140 14.79 -13.46 0.05
C LYS A 140 14.24 -14.48 -0.95
N VAL A 141 13.16 -14.12 -1.63
CA VAL A 141 12.55 -14.89 -2.72
C VAL A 141 12.75 -14.20 -4.06
N GLN A 142 12.97 -14.97 -5.13
CA GLN A 142 13.04 -14.41 -6.48
C GLN A 142 11.63 -14.16 -7.03
N ALA A 143 11.31 -12.91 -7.31
CA ALA A 143 9.98 -12.47 -7.76
C ALA A 143 10.00 -11.77 -9.12
N LYS A 144 11.00 -12.07 -9.97
CA LYS A 144 11.31 -11.31 -11.20
C LYS A 144 10.16 -11.20 -12.20
N ASP A 145 9.31 -12.22 -12.31
CA ASP A 145 8.21 -12.24 -13.30
C ASP A 145 6.86 -11.81 -12.71
N ILE A 146 6.78 -11.65 -11.39
CA ILE A 146 5.54 -11.33 -10.69
C ILE A 146 5.21 -9.85 -10.77
N MET A 147 6.22 -8.99 -10.76
CA MET A 147 6.03 -7.54 -10.83
C MET A 147 5.21 -7.13 -12.08
N ASN A 148 5.51 -7.72 -13.24
CA ASN A 148 4.78 -7.42 -14.47
C ASN A 148 3.30 -7.84 -14.40
N ALA A 149 2.97 -8.90 -13.65
CA ALA A 149 1.59 -9.33 -13.45
C ALA A 149 0.85 -8.36 -12.51
N ILE A 150 1.49 -7.96 -11.40
CA ILE A 150 0.94 -6.99 -10.47
C ILE A 150 0.68 -5.64 -11.17
N LEU A 151 1.65 -5.14 -11.94
CA LEU A 151 1.50 -3.89 -12.70
C LEU A 151 0.32 -3.94 -13.69
N LYS A 152 0.03 -5.11 -14.28
CA LYS A 152 -1.14 -5.27 -15.16
C LYS A 152 -2.45 -5.23 -14.38
N GLU A 153 -2.50 -5.78 -13.18
CA GLU A 153 -3.69 -5.66 -12.32
C GLU A 153 -3.89 -4.24 -11.80
N MET A 154 -2.78 -3.55 -11.52
CA MET A 154 -2.79 -2.17 -11.03
C MET A 154 -3.50 -1.23 -12.01
N ARG A 155 -3.34 -1.46 -13.32
CA ARG A 155 -4.09 -0.74 -14.38
C ARG A 155 -5.61 -0.83 -14.22
N ASN A 156 -6.09 -1.92 -13.65
CA ASN A 156 -7.52 -2.19 -13.51
C ASN A 156 -8.05 -1.78 -12.13
N TYR A 157 -7.20 -1.30 -11.22
CA TYR A 157 -7.60 -0.80 -9.91
C TYR A 157 -7.58 0.75 -9.92
N PRO A 158 -8.72 1.41 -10.20
CA PRO A 158 -8.76 2.83 -10.55
C PRO A 158 -8.29 3.76 -9.43
N SER A 159 -8.37 3.31 -8.18
CA SER A 159 -8.03 4.13 -7.01
C SER A 159 -6.55 4.00 -6.59
N TYR A 160 -5.72 3.22 -7.28
CA TYR A 160 -4.34 2.95 -6.83
C TYR A 160 -3.53 4.24 -6.67
N GLU A 161 -3.48 5.06 -7.73
CA GLU A 161 -2.69 6.29 -7.75
C GLU A 161 -3.25 7.33 -6.77
N GLU A 162 -4.56 7.40 -6.61
CA GLU A 162 -5.21 8.32 -5.66
C GLU A 162 -4.85 7.97 -4.21
N ILE A 163 -4.83 6.68 -3.88
CA ILE A 163 -4.56 6.21 -2.53
C ILE A 163 -3.07 6.33 -2.19
N THR A 164 -2.20 5.94 -3.13
CA THR A 164 -0.75 5.79 -2.89
C THR A 164 0.09 6.99 -3.32
N GLY A 165 -0.43 7.82 -4.23
CA GLY A 165 0.33 8.88 -4.90
C GLY A 165 1.35 8.35 -5.93
N LEU A 166 1.45 7.03 -6.13
CA LEU A 166 2.33 6.44 -7.13
C LEU A 166 1.66 6.53 -8.50
N LYS A 167 2.23 7.33 -9.40
CA LYS A 167 1.83 7.36 -10.81
C LYS A 167 2.49 6.21 -11.55
N ILE A 168 1.70 5.42 -12.25
CA ILE A 168 2.23 4.32 -13.05
C ILE A 168 2.09 4.70 -14.50
N ASP A 169 3.19 5.15 -15.06
CA ASP A 169 3.24 5.39 -16.48
C ASP A 169 3.48 4.07 -17.22
N PHE A 170 2.52 3.75 -18.06
CA PHE A 170 2.54 2.56 -18.89
C PHE A 170 2.84 2.96 -20.33
N GLU A 171 4.12 2.96 -20.70
CA GLU A 171 4.52 2.99 -22.12
C GLU A 171 4.02 1.73 -22.87
#